data_AF-A0A5Q4VCC5-F1
#
_entry.id   AF-A0A5Q4VCC5-F1
#
_cell.length_a   1.000
_cell.length_b   1.000
_cell.length_c   1.000
_cell.angle_alpha   90.00
_cell.angle_beta   90.00
_cell.angle_gamma   90.00
#
_symmetry.space_group_name_H-M   'P 1'
#
loop_
_entity.id
_entity.type
_entity.pdbx_description
1 polymer ?
#
loop_
_entity_poly.entity_id
_entity_poly.type
_entity_poly.pdbx_seq_one_letter_code
_entity_poly.pdbx_strand_id
1 'polypeptide(L)'
;MTEIHFTEEIVRTFGAELMDISPEAFRKKLSRGRHRVSHYMKGICGHVDASNPCRCTHKVRPFSDMGMLDADHLRFHRPEGVRVREVMGERIMRFEKSYYDPFLARFRDQPFYDSPDMADWLNGILKNDDFKNLFHLNQ
;
A
#
# COMPACT_ATOMS: atom_id res chain seq x y z
N MET A 1 20.97 -2.49 18.80
CA MET A 1 21.47 -1.53 17.78
C MET A 1 21.65 -2.20 16.40
N THR A 2 21.98 -3.48 16.33
CA THR A 2 22.19 -4.24 15.09
C THR A 2 20.91 -4.52 14.28
N GLU A 3 19.76 -4.75 14.92
CA GLU A 3 18.49 -5.04 14.24
C GLU A 3 17.87 -3.84 13.49
N ILE A 4 18.08 -2.63 13.99
CA ILE A 4 17.55 -1.38 13.38
C ILE A 4 18.33 -1.04 12.10
N HIS A 5 19.64 -1.28 12.09
CA HIS A 5 20.46 -1.07 10.89
C HIS A 5 20.14 -2.10 9.78
N PHE A 6 19.84 -3.35 10.17
CA PHE A 6 19.46 -4.40 9.23
C PHE A 6 18.14 -4.10 8.52
N THR A 7 17.18 -3.51 9.23
CA THR A 7 15.87 -3.14 8.67
C THR A 7 15.95 -1.93 7.74
N GLU A 8 16.77 -0.92 8.04
CA GLU A 8 16.94 0.23 7.14
C GLU A 8 17.62 -0.16 5.83
N GLU A 9 18.59 -1.07 5.87
CA GLU A 9 19.26 -1.56 4.67
C GLU A 9 18.33 -2.38 3.77
N ILE A 10 17.53 -3.28 4.35
CA ILE A 10 16.53 -4.06 3.61
C ILE A 10 15.51 -3.13 2.94
N VAL A 11 14.96 -2.16 3.68
CA VAL A 11 13.99 -1.19 3.14
C VAL A 11 14.61 -0.37 2.01
N ARG A 12 15.89 0.00 2.13
CA ARG A 12 16.60 0.76 1.09
C ARG A 12 16.75 -0.05 -0.20
N THR A 13 17.27 -1.27 -0.10
CA THR A 13 17.59 -2.08 -1.28
C THR A 13 16.30 -2.54 -1.98
N PHE A 14 15.35 -3.08 -1.21
CA PHE A 14 14.07 -3.53 -1.75
C PHE A 14 13.24 -2.36 -2.31
N GLY A 15 13.22 -1.23 -1.61
CA GLY A 15 12.49 -0.04 -2.08
C GLY A 15 13.11 0.57 -3.35
N ALA A 16 14.43 0.47 -3.51
CA ALA A 16 15.14 0.91 -4.71
C ALA A 16 14.83 0.02 -5.91
N GLU A 17 14.87 -1.30 -5.72
CA GLU A 17 14.49 -2.31 -6.71
C GLU A 17 13.04 -2.12 -7.17
N LEU A 18 12.10 -1.99 -6.23
CA LEU A 18 10.67 -1.79 -6.52
C LEU A 18 10.40 -0.52 -7.34
N MET A 19 11.21 0.52 -7.13
CA MET A 19 11.04 1.81 -7.79
C MET A 19 11.93 1.99 -9.03
N ASP A 20 12.72 0.97 -9.40
CA ASP A 20 13.70 1.00 -10.48
C ASP A 20 14.63 2.24 -10.42
N ILE A 21 15.21 2.48 -9.24
CA ILE A 21 16.16 3.58 -8.98
C ILE A 21 17.34 3.10 -8.14
N SER A 22 18.41 3.89 -8.03
CA SER A 22 19.53 3.53 -7.16
C SER A 22 19.15 3.58 -5.66
N PRO A 23 19.77 2.74 -4.81
CA PRO A 23 19.62 2.80 -3.35
C PRO A 23 19.83 4.20 -2.75
N GLU A 24 20.77 4.98 -3.27
CA GLU A 24 21.03 6.35 -2.84
C GLU A 24 19.90 7.30 -3.22
N ALA A 25 19.34 7.14 -4.42
CA ALA A 25 18.21 7.92 -4.90
C ALA A 25 16.95 7.60 -4.08
N PHE A 26 16.70 6.31 -3.82
CA PHE A 26 15.61 5.86 -2.93
C PHE A 26 15.77 6.45 -1.53
N ARG A 27 16.95 6.32 -0.91
CA ARG A 27 17.23 6.88 0.43
C ARG A 27 16.95 8.38 0.48
N LYS A 28 17.37 9.15 -0.53
CA LYS A 28 17.08 10.58 -0.63
C LYS A 28 15.58 10.86 -0.78
N LYS A 29 14.86 10.11 -1.63
CA LYS A 29 13.40 10.24 -1.81
C LYS A 29 12.65 9.91 -0.52
N LEU A 30 13.01 8.81 0.16
CA LEU A 30 12.42 8.39 1.43
C LEU A 30 12.64 9.45 2.52
N SER A 31 13.87 9.95 2.65
CA SER A 31 14.20 11.04 3.59
C SER A 31 13.34 12.29 3.33
N ARG A 32 13.26 12.73 2.06
CA ARG A 32 12.42 13.88 1.66
C ARG A 32 10.93 13.63 1.90
N GLY A 33 10.45 12.42 1.62
CA GLY A 33 9.07 12.01 1.85
C GLY A 33 8.70 12.06 3.33
N ARG A 34 9.51 11.44 4.20
CA ARG A 34 9.36 11.50 5.66
C ARG A 34 9.35 12.94 6.15
N HIS A 35 10.25 13.78 5.65
CA HIS A 35 10.30 15.19 6.02
C HIS A 35 9.03 15.94 5.59
N ARG A 36 8.54 15.73 4.37
CA ARG A 36 7.30 16.36 3.88
C ARG A 36 6.08 15.96 4.72
N VAL A 37 5.92 14.67 5.01
CA VAL A 37 4.82 14.17 5.84
C VAL A 37 4.93 14.75 7.26
N SER A 38 6.11 14.68 7.88
CA SER A 38 6.33 15.25 9.21
C SER A 38 6.03 16.75 9.24
N HIS A 39 6.54 17.51 8.28
CA HIS A 39 6.30 18.94 8.17
C HIS A 39 4.82 19.28 8.00
N TYR A 40 4.11 18.57 7.11
CA TYR A 40 2.66 18.72 6.95
C TYR A 40 1.92 18.43 8.27
N MET A 41 2.29 17.35 8.96
CA MET A 41 1.63 16.94 10.20
C MET A 41 1.81 17.93 11.36
N LYS A 42 2.92 18.69 11.41
CA LYS A 42 3.10 19.75 12.42
C LYS A 42 1.98 20.79 12.38
N GLY A 43 1.51 21.15 11.18
CA GLY A 43 0.38 22.06 11.00
C GLY A 43 -1.00 21.44 11.25
N ILE A 44 -1.10 20.12 11.41
CA ILE A 44 -2.38 19.39 11.52
C ILE A 44 -2.62 18.76 12.91
N CYS A 45 -1.57 18.26 13.57
CA CYS A 45 -1.71 17.41 14.75
C CYS A 45 -0.93 17.95 15.94
N GLY A 46 -1.66 18.29 17.02
CA GLY A 46 -1.07 18.71 18.29
C GLY A 46 -0.22 17.65 18.98
N HIS A 47 -0.40 16.36 18.66
CA HIS A 47 0.50 15.31 19.16
C HIS A 47 1.87 15.30 18.46
N VAL A 48 1.94 15.78 17.20
CA VAL A 48 3.20 15.88 16.45
C VAL A 48 3.92 17.18 16.79
N ASP A 49 3.17 18.26 17.00
CA ASP A 49 3.69 19.56 17.41
C ASP A 49 2.81 20.13 18.53
N ALA A 50 3.31 20.16 19.76
CA ALA A 50 2.57 20.64 20.91
C ALA A 50 2.20 22.13 20.82
N SER A 51 2.88 22.90 19.97
CA SER A 51 2.52 24.30 19.70
C SER A 51 1.27 24.44 18.83
N ASN A 52 0.84 23.37 18.16
CA ASN A 52 -0.36 23.35 17.33
C ASN A 52 -1.59 22.90 18.16
N PRO A 53 -2.59 23.77 18.38
CA PRO A 53 -3.79 23.39 19.13
C PRO A 53 -4.49 22.18 18.51
N CYS A 54 -4.81 21.20 19.32
CA CYS A 54 -5.53 20.01 18.87
C CYS A 54 -6.93 20.38 18.35
N ARG A 55 -7.21 20.07 17.08
CA ARG A 55 -8.52 20.26 16.44
C ARG A 55 -9.26 18.94 16.21
N CYS A 56 -8.83 17.87 16.87
CA CYS A 56 -9.40 16.53 16.67
C CYS A 56 -10.90 16.51 17.03
N THR A 57 -11.37 17.36 17.94
CA THR A 57 -12.81 17.53 18.24
C THR A 57 -13.64 17.85 16.99
N HIS A 58 -13.07 18.58 16.01
CA HIS A 58 -13.73 18.89 14.74
C HIS A 58 -13.89 17.65 13.84
N LYS A 59 -13.09 16.61 14.05
CA LYS A 59 -13.15 15.34 13.29
C LYS A 59 -13.93 14.27 14.04
N VAL A 60 -13.75 14.19 15.36
CA VAL A 60 -14.35 13.16 16.22
C VAL A 60 -15.87 13.19 16.13
N ARG A 61 -16.49 14.38 16.25
CA ARG A 61 -17.96 14.49 16.20
C ARG A 61 -18.53 14.08 14.83
N PRO A 62 -18.10 14.65 13.69
CA PRO A 62 -18.58 14.19 12.38
C PRO A 62 -18.32 12.70 12.12
N PHE A 63 -17.17 12.17 12.53
CA PHE A 63 -16.88 10.74 12.34
C PHE A 63 -17.76 9.85 13.23
N SER A 64 -18.12 10.31 14.42
CA SER A 64 -19.11 9.63 15.26
C SER A 64 -20.49 9.67 14.62
N ASP A 65 -20.93 10.85 14.15
CA ASP A 65 -22.24 11.03 13.51
C ASP A 65 -22.37 10.19 12.23
N MET A 66 -21.27 9.99 11.49
CA MET A 66 -21.20 9.12 10.31
C MET A 66 -20.99 7.63 10.64
N GLY A 67 -20.90 7.26 11.92
CA GLY A 67 -20.63 5.88 12.36
C GLY A 67 -19.23 5.37 12.02
N MET A 68 -18.30 6.26 11.64
CA MET A 68 -16.90 5.94 11.35
C MET A 68 -16.07 5.75 12.63
N LEU A 69 -16.43 6.44 13.70
CA LEU A 69 -15.93 6.25 15.06
C LEU A 69 -17.08 5.79 15.96
N ASP A 70 -16.81 4.76 16.76
CA ASP A 70 -17.73 4.27 17.77
C ASP A 70 -16.90 3.98 19.03
N ALA A 71 -17.18 4.71 20.11
CA ALA A 71 -16.44 4.60 21.36
C ALA A 71 -16.77 3.30 22.11
N ASP A 72 -17.98 2.77 21.93
CA ASP A 72 -18.43 1.51 22.53
C ASP A 72 -17.98 0.31 21.69
N HIS A 73 -17.76 0.52 20.37
CA HIS A 73 -17.32 -0.52 19.44
C HIS A 73 -16.03 -0.14 18.71
N LEU A 74 -14.93 -0.05 19.45
CA LEU A 74 -13.61 0.20 18.87
C LEU A 74 -13.27 -0.81 17.77
N ARG A 75 -12.98 -0.30 16.56
CA ARG A 75 -12.71 -1.15 15.37
C ARG A 75 -11.34 -1.83 15.41
N PHE A 76 -10.33 -1.15 15.95
CA PHE A 76 -8.92 -1.56 15.88
C PHE A 76 -8.32 -1.98 17.22
N HIS A 77 -9.02 -1.77 18.33
CA HIS A 77 -8.57 -2.15 19.67
C HIS A 77 -9.60 -3.08 20.31
N ARG A 78 -9.41 -4.39 20.11
CA ARG A 78 -10.23 -5.48 20.65
C ARG A 78 -9.34 -6.51 21.35
N PRO A 79 -8.79 -6.18 22.54
CA PRO A 79 -7.84 -7.06 23.23
C PRO A 79 -8.44 -8.43 23.61
N GLU A 80 -9.77 -8.51 23.76
CA GLU A 80 -10.56 -9.73 23.96
C GLU A 80 -10.85 -10.52 22.66
N GLY A 81 -10.50 -9.97 21.50
CA GLY A 81 -10.72 -10.62 20.21
C GLY A 81 -9.82 -11.83 19.99
N VAL A 82 -10.32 -12.82 19.23
CA VAL A 82 -9.51 -13.98 18.81
C VAL A 82 -8.32 -13.49 18.00
N ARG A 83 -7.12 -14.00 18.30
CA ARG A 83 -5.93 -13.56 17.58
C ARG A 83 -5.99 -14.03 16.14
N VAL A 84 -5.58 -13.19 15.20
CA VAL A 84 -5.55 -13.53 13.76
C VAL A 84 -4.84 -14.88 13.52
N ARG A 85 -3.74 -15.15 14.23
CA ARG A 85 -2.99 -16.42 14.14
C ARG A 85 -3.80 -17.66 14.53
N GLU A 86 -4.76 -17.53 15.43
CA GLU A 86 -5.62 -18.63 15.90
C GLU A 86 -6.72 -18.95 14.89
N VAL A 87 -7.21 -17.95 14.17
CA VAL A 87 -8.26 -18.14 13.14
C VAL A 87 -7.65 -18.55 11.80
N MET A 88 -6.51 -17.96 11.44
CA MET A 88 -5.91 -18.13 10.13
C MET A 88 -5.08 -19.40 10.01
N GLY A 89 -4.51 -19.93 11.11
CA GLY A 89 -3.57 -21.06 11.08
C GLY A 89 -4.08 -22.26 10.28
N GLU A 90 -5.12 -22.95 10.74
CA GLU A 90 -5.61 -24.14 10.04
C GLU A 90 -6.29 -23.83 8.70
N ARG A 91 -6.98 -22.67 8.61
CA ARG A 91 -7.72 -22.29 7.40
C ARG A 91 -6.79 -22.00 6.24
N ILE A 92 -5.69 -21.28 6.49
CA ILE A 92 -4.74 -20.92 5.45
C ILE A 92 -3.92 -22.13 5.01
N MET A 93 -3.47 -22.97 5.96
CA MET A 93 -2.78 -24.21 5.64
C MET A 93 -3.65 -25.15 4.79
N ARG A 94 -4.96 -25.24 5.10
CA ARG A 94 -5.90 -26.03 4.31
C ARG A 94 -6.13 -25.41 2.93
N PHE A 95 -6.28 -24.10 2.83
CA PHE A 95 -6.43 -23.42 1.55
C PHE A 95 -5.20 -23.61 0.64
N GLU A 96 -4.00 -23.40 1.18
CA GLU A 96 -2.74 -23.63 0.47
C GLU A 96 -2.70 -25.06 -0.07
N LYS A 97 -2.82 -26.04 0.82
CA LYS A 97 -2.67 -27.45 0.44
C LYS A 97 -3.78 -27.96 -0.48
N SER A 98 -5.02 -27.57 -0.25
CA SER A 98 -6.18 -28.13 -0.98
C SER A 98 -6.48 -27.42 -2.30
N TYR A 99 -6.13 -26.15 -2.44
CA TYR A 99 -6.53 -25.35 -3.60
C TYR A 99 -5.36 -24.64 -4.27
N TYR A 100 -4.51 -23.96 -3.50
CA TYR A 100 -3.48 -23.10 -4.08
C TYR A 100 -2.31 -23.90 -4.67
N ASP A 101 -1.79 -24.91 -3.95
CA ASP A 101 -0.68 -25.74 -4.43
C ASP A 101 -1.03 -26.53 -5.70
N PRO A 102 -2.20 -27.21 -5.78
CA PRO A 102 -2.60 -27.87 -7.02
C PRO A 102 -2.79 -26.90 -8.19
N PHE A 103 -3.37 -25.73 -7.93
CA PHE A 103 -3.50 -24.68 -8.93
C PHE A 103 -2.12 -24.22 -9.43
N LEU A 104 -1.19 -23.91 -8.52
CA LEU A 104 0.16 -23.47 -8.85
C LEU A 104 0.94 -24.53 -9.62
N ALA A 105 0.80 -25.81 -9.28
CA ALA A 105 1.42 -26.90 -10.04
C ALA A 105 0.93 -26.89 -11.50
N ARG A 106 -0.38 -26.79 -11.73
CA ARG A 106 -0.95 -26.72 -13.08
C ARG A 106 -0.60 -25.45 -13.83
N PHE A 107 -0.47 -24.33 -13.12
CA PHE A 107 -0.02 -23.07 -13.71
C PHE A 107 1.45 -23.15 -14.12
N ARG A 108 2.32 -23.77 -13.32
CA ARG A 108 3.75 -23.96 -13.63
C ARG A 108 4.00 -24.89 -14.81
N ASP A 109 3.09 -25.83 -15.07
CA ASP A 109 3.14 -26.69 -16.25
C ASP A 109 2.72 -25.96 -17.54
N GLN A 110 2.22 -24.73 -17.46
CA GLN A 110 1.87 -23.95 -18.65
C GLN A 110 3.13 -23.46 -19.37
N PRO A 111 3.11 -23.37 -20.71
CA PRO A 111 4.14 -22.68 -21.46
C PRO A 111 4.31 -21.23 -20.96
N PHE A 112 5.56 -20.79 -20.85
CA PHE A 112 5.85 -19.37 -20.69
C PHE A 112 5.69 -18.70 -22.05
N TYR A 113 4.55 -18.05 -22.26
CA TYR A 113 4.27 -17.35 -23.51
C TYR A 113 5.07 -16.06 -23.59
N ASP A 114 5.71 -15.82 -24.72
CA ASP A 114 6.19 -14.47 -25.04
C ASP A 114 5.00 -13.53 -25.02
N SER A 115 5.13 -12.43 -24.28
CA SER A 115 4.13 -11.38 -24.36
C SER A 115 4.12 -10.86 -25.80
N PRO A 116 2.95 -10.65 -26.43
CA PRO A 116 2.90 -9.82 -27.62
C PRO A 116 3.50 -8.45 -27.28
N ASP A 117 3.91 -7.69 -28.29
CA ASP A 117 4.44 -6.34 -28.07
C ASP A 117 3.33 -5.44 -27.51
N MET A 118 3.26 -5.39 -26.17
CA MET A 118 2.23 -4.65 -25.43
C MET A 118 2.41 -3.15 -25.61
N ALA A 119 3.64 -2.69 -25.86
CA ALA A 119 3.90 -1.29 -26.15
C ALA A 119 3.30 -0.92 -27.51
N ASP A 120 3.51 -1.74 -28.53
CA ASP A 120 2.91 -1.54 -29.85
C ASP A 120 1.38 -1.66 -29.83
N TRP A 121 0.84 -2.65 -29.12
CA TRP A 121 -0.60 -2.80 -28.94
C TRP A 121 -1.23 -1.58 -28.25
N LEU A 122 -0.64 -1.11 -27.14
CA LEU A 122 -1.11 0.07 -26.41
C LEU A 122 -0.96 1.34 -27.27
N ASN A 123 0.16 1.49 -27.97
CA ASN A 123 0.36 2.58 -28.93
C ASN A 123 -0.72 2.59 -30.01
N GLY A 124 -1.16 1.42 -30.49
CA GLY A 124 -2.28 1.28 -31.41
C GLY A 124 -3.58 1.83 -30.84
N ILE A 125 -3.91 1.48 -29.59
CA ILE A 125 -5.11 1.99 -28.89
C ILE A 125 -5.02 3.51 -28.70
N LEU A 126 -3.89 4.02 -28.23
CA LEU A 126 -3.71 5.45 -27.97
C LEU A 126 -3.73 6.28 -29.27
N LYS A 127 -3.37 5.68 -30.41
CA LYS A 127 -3.44 6.30 -31.73
C LYS A 127 -4.83 6.26 -32.36
N ASN A 128 -5.73 5.42 -31.86
CA ASN A 128 -7.10 5.29 -32.38
C ASN A 128 -7.90 6.57 -32.15
N ASP A 129 -8.53 7.10 -33.20
CA ASP A 129 -9.23 8.38 -33.13
C ASP A 129 -10.52 8.34 -32.31
N ASP A 130 -11.25 7.21 -32.33
CA ASP A 130 -12.42 7.02 -31.46
C ASP A 130 -12.02 7.06 -29.99
N PHE A 131 -10.91 6.39 -29.64
CA PHE A 131 -10.34 6.41 -28.29
C PHE A 131 -9.92 7.83 -27.87
N LYS A 132 -9.20 8.55 -28.74
CA LYS A 132 -8.80 9.93 -28.46
C LYS A 132 -9.99 10.87 -28.31
N ASN A 133 -11.03 10.69 -29.12
CA ASN A 133 -12.26 11.48 -29.04
C ASN A 133 -13.03 11.19 -27.75
N LEU A 134 -13.13 9.91 -27.36
CA LEU A 134 -13.82 9.47 -26.14
C LEU A 134 -13.18 10.06 -24.87
N PHE A 135 -11.85 10.18 -24.84
CA PHE A 135 -11.11 10.68 -23.69
C PHE A 135 -10.58 12.12 -23.86
N HIS A 136 -11.01 12.83 -24.91
CA HIS A 136 -10.59 14.21 -25.20
C HIS A 136 -9.07 14.44 -25.25
N LEU A 137 -8.34 13.48 -25.84
CA LEU A 137 -6.87 13.48 -25.94
C LEU A 137 -6.32 14.24 -27.16
N ASN A 138 -7.20 14.79 -28.01
CA ASN A 138 -6.86 15.57 -29.21
C ASN A 138 -6.55 17.05 -28.90
N GLN A 139 -5.85 17.35 -27.79
CA GLN A 139 -5.50 18.70 -27.37
C GLN A 139 -4.05 19.06 -27.70
#